data_AF-A0A1W1WNR2-F1
#
_entry.id   AF-A0A1W1WNR2-F1
#
_cell.length_a   1.000
_cell.length_b   1.000
_cell.length_c   1.000
_cell.angle_alpha   90.00
_cell.angle_beta   90.00
_cell.angle_gamma   90.00
#
_symmetry.space_group_name_H-M   'P 1'
#
loop_
_entity.id
_entity.type
_entity.pdbx_description
1 polymer ?
#
loop_
_entity_poly.entity_id
_entity_poly.type
_entity_poly.pdbx_seq_one_letter_code
_entity_poly.pdbx_strand_id
1 'polypeptide(L)'
;MIQSSHLLLMLLISIVGLLVVHELAHSLVARSYGGRILHAVWDLRHGRIGVALDVTGLTPSQIRQTLIAAPIAEGVWMCLMLWWHPTLAVWWRWILPVHWGLNAFPIGATDGAQWWRLWRHSPHSPHGSVPVLARSR
;
A
#
# COMPACT_ATOMS: atom_id res chain seq x y z
N MET A 1 8.95 18.74 29.37
CA MET A 1 9.14 17.30 29.03
C MET A 1 7.87 16.63 28.51
N ILE A 2 6.65 16.95 28.97
CA ILE A 2 5.39 16.29 28.55
C ILE A 2 5.07 16.48 27.05
N GLN A 3 5.47 17.62 26.46
CA GLN A 3 5.15 17.97 25.07
C GLN A 3 5.84 17.07 24.02
N SER A 4 7.07 16.60 24.32
CA SER A 4 7.84 15.76 23.39
C SER A 4 7.30 14.33 23.31
N SER A 5 6.87 13.76 24.44
CA SER A 5 6.29 12.41 24.50
C SER A 5 4.95 12.34 23.77
N HIS A 6 4.13 13.39 23.89
CA HIS A 6 2.86 13.47 23.16
C HIS A 6 3.07 13.57 21.64
N LEU A 7 4.01 14.41 21.19
CA LEU A 7 4.33 14.52 19.76
C LEU A 7 4.86 13.18 19.19
N LEU A 8 5.76 12.52 19.92
CA LEU A 8 6.29 11.21 19.50
C LEU A 8 5.17 10.16 19.39
N LEU A 9 4.26 10.11 20.35
CA LEU A 9 3.11 9.22 20.31
C LEU A 9 2.23 9.49 19.08
N MET A 10 1.95 10.77 18.78
CA MET A 10 1.16 11.13 17.61
C MET A 10 1.85 10.78 16.29
N LEU A 11 3.18 10.91 16.22
CA LEU A 11 3.96 10.46 15.06
C LEU A 11 3.90 8.95 14.89
N LEU A 12 4.03 8.19 15.98
CA LEU A 12 3.90 6.74 15.95
C LEU A 12 2.51 6.32 15.47
N ILE A 13 1.45 6.91 16.03
CA ILE A 13 0.06 6.67 15.59
C ILE A 13 -0.10 7.02 14.11
N SER A 14 0.47 8.13 13.65
CA SER A 14 0.38 8.55 12.25
C SER A 14 1.03 7.52 11.32
N ILE A 15 2.23 7.05 11.65
CA ILE A 15 3.00 6.08 10.84
C ILE A 15 2.33 4.70 10.86
N VAL A 16 1.99 4.19 12.04
CA VAL A 16 1.33 2.88 12.15
C VAL A 16 -0.04 2.93 11.51
N GLY A 17 -0.80 3.99 11.75
CA GLY A 17 -2.10 4.21 11.13
C GLY A 17 -2.02 4.30 9.61
N LEU A 18 -1.00 4.98 9.06
CA LEU A 18 -0.75 5.05 7.62
C LEU A 18 -0.61 3.66 7.01
N LEU A 19 0.24 2.80 7.61
CA LEU A 19 0.44 1.43 7.15
C LEU A 19 -0.86 0.62 7.23
N VAL A 20 -1.60 0.75 8.32
CA VAL A 20 -2.87 0.04 8.50
C VAL A 20 -3.90 0.47 7.45
N VAL A 21 -4.09 1.77 7.22
CA VAL A 21 -5.07 2.25 6.23
C VAL A 21 -4.67 1.90 4.80
N HIS A 22 -3.37 1.89 4.49
CA HIS A 22 -2.83 1.49 3.19
C HIS A 22 -3.25 0.04 2.87
N GLU A 23 -2.91 -0.89 3.74
CA GLU A 23 -3.17 -2.31 3.54
C GLU A 23 -4.66 -2.65 3.62
N LEU A 24 -5.40 -1.94 4.48
CA LEU A 24 -6.84 -2.10 4.58
C LEU A 24 -7.53 -1.63 3.30
N ALA A 25 -7.07 -0.54 2.69
CA ALA A 25 -7.64 -0.04 1.43
C ALA A 25 -7.46 -1.05 0.28
N HIS A 26 -6.25 -1.59 0.11
CA HIS A 26 -6.01 -2.68 -0.85
C HIS A 26 -6.93 -3.86 -0.58
N SER A 27 -7.03 -4.27 0.69
CA SER A 27 -7.83 -5.42 1.11
C SER A 27 -9.33 -5.22 0.84
N LEU A 28 -9.87 -4.05 1.16
CA LEU A 28 -11.29 -3.74 0.97
C LEU A 28 -11.65 -3.65 -0.51
N VAL A 29 -10.84 -2.97 -1.32
CA VAL A 29 -11.10 -2.83 -2.76
C VAL A 29 -10.86 -4.15 -3.50
N ALA A 30 -9.85 -4.93 -3.14
CA ALA A 30 -9.69 -6.26 -3.71
C ALA A 30 -10.89 -7.16 -3.37
N ARG A 31 -11.37 -7.14 -2.12
CA ARG A 31 -12.56 -7.92 -1.70
C ARG A 31 -13.82 -7.48 -2.40
N SER A 32 -14.03 -6.19 -2.65
CA SER A 32 -15.23 -5.71 -3.36
C SER A 32 -15.28 -6.21 -4.81
N TYR A 33 -14.13 -6.54 -5.41
CA TYR A 33 -14.03 -7.18 -6.72
C TYR A 33 -13.99 -8.72 -6.69
N GLY A 34 -14.13 -9.35 -5.53
CA GLY A 34 -14.09 -10.80 -5.38
C GLY A 34 -12.70 -11.40 -5.14
N GLY A 35 -11.68 -10.57 -4.93
CA GLY A 35 -10.36 -11.00 -4.45
C GLY A 35 -10.41 -11.54 -3.01
N ARG A 36 -9.37 -12.25 -2.60
CA ARG A 36 -9.29 -12.88 -1.26
C ARG A 36 -8.08 -12.40 -0.48
N ILE A 37 -8.28 -12.15 0.81
CA ILE A 37 -7.18 -11.95 1.76
C ILE A 37 -6.63 -13.33 2.13
N LEU A 38 -5.34 -13.56 1.92
CA LEU A 38 -4.69 -14.82 2.27
C LEU A 38 -4.15 -14.80 3.70
N HIS A 39 -3.26 -13.84 4.00
CA HIS A 39 -2.66 -13.67 5.32
C HIS A 39 -1.98 -12.30 5.43
N ALA A 40 -1.72 -11.86 6.66
CA ALA A 40 -0.83 -10.73 6.92
C ALA A 40 0.63 -11.17 6.75
N VAL A 41 1.44 -10.31 6.14
CA VAL A 41 2.87 -10.51 5.93
C VAL A 41 3.63 -9.65 6.92
N TRP A 42 4.46 -10.27 7.74
CA TRP A 42 5.35 -9.60 8.69
C TRP A 42 6.75 -10.18 8.60
N ASP A 43 7.53 -9.68 7.66
CA ASP A 43 8.92 -10.08 7.43
C ASP A 43 9.84 -8.85 7.51
N LEU A 44 10.28 -8.56 8.72
CA LEU A 44 11.21 -7.46 9.01
C LEU A 44 12.59 -7.68 8.41
N ARG A 45 13.02 -8.94 8.16
CA ARG A 45 14.35 -9.24 7.63
C ARG A 45 14.49 -8.77 6.18
N HIS A 46 13.41 -8.82 5.43
CA HIS A 46 13.35 -8.36 4.04
C HIS A 46 12.54 -7.06 3.88
N GLY A 47 12.16 -6.41 4.98
CA GLY A 47 11.41 -5.15 4.97
C GLY A 47 10.00 -5.26 4.38
N ARG A 48 9.33 -6.42 4.51
CA ARG A 48 8.00 -6.67 3.97
C ARG A 48 6.97 -6.66 5.10
N ILE A 49 6.17 -5.62 5.17
CA ILE A 49 5.00 -5.54 6.04
C ILE A 49 3.82 -5.23 5.13
N GLY A 50 2.77 -6.05 5.20
CA GLY A 50 1.57 -5.82 4.39
C GLY A 50 0.58 -6.97 4.42
N VAL A 51 -0.29 -7.05 3.41
CA VAL A 51 -1.27 -8.12 3.27
C VAL A 51 -1.08 -8.87 1.96
N ALA A 52 -1.02 -10.21 2.05
CA ALA A 52 -1.03 -11.07 0.87
C ALA A 52 -2.47 -11.18 0.34
N LEU A 53 -2.70 -10.68 -0.87
CA LEU A 53 -3.97 -10.73 -1.56
C LEU A 53 -3.91 -11.70 -2.75
N ASP A 54 -4.91 -12.57 -2.84
CA ASP A 54 -5.19 -13.32 -4.06
C ASP A 54 -6.11 -12.47 -4.94
N VAL A 55 -5.54 -12.02 -6.06
CA VAL A 55 -6.22 -11.25 -7.11
C VAL A 55 -6.42 -12.09 -8.38
N THR A 56 -6.29 -13.42 -8.27
CA THR A 56 -6.51 -14.33 -9.39
C THR A 56 -7.95 -14.20 -9.89
N GLY A 57 -8.10 -13.82 -11.16
CA GLY A 57 -9.41 -13.57 -11.78
C GLY A 57 -9.84 -12.10 -11.79
N LEU A 58 -9.10 -11.19 -11.16
CA LEU A 58 -9.34 -9.75 -11.32
C LEU A 58 -8.81 -9.23 -12.65
N THR A 59 -9.56 -8.32 -13.27
CA THR A 59 -9.13 -7.62 -14.48
C THR A 59 -8.00 -6.62 -14.18
N PRO A 60 -7.18 -6.24 -15.16
CA PRO A 60 -6.14 -5.22 -14.96
C PRO A 60 -6.67 -3.87 -14.45
N SER A 61 -7.91 -3.50 -14.82
CA SER A 61 -8.56 -2.29 -14.31
C SER A 61 -8.87 -2.38 -12.82
N GLN A 62 -9.39 -3.52 -12.36
CA GLN A 62 -9.68 -3.76 -10.95
C GLN A 62 -8.39 -3.79 -10.12
N ILE A 63 -7.33 -4.46 -10.61
CA ILE A 63 -6.02 -4.45 -9.93
C ILE A 63 -5.49 -3.02 -9.82
N ARG A 64 -5.60 -2.22 -10.88
CA ARG A 64 -5.20 -0.79 -10.86
C ARG A 64 -5.97 0.01 -9.81
N GLN A 65 -7.28 -0.19 -9.72
CA GLN A 65 -8.12 0.50 -8.73
C GLN A 65 -7.76 0.07 -7.31
N THR A 66 -7.46 -1.21 -7.08
CA THR A 66 -6.90 -1.68 -5.81
C THR A 66 -5.62 -0.93 -5.49
N LEU A 67 -4.67 -0.84 -6.44
CA LEU A 67 -3.41 -0.13 -6.24
C LEU A 67 -3.57 1.38 -5.94
N ILE A 68 -4.57 2.03 -6.55
CA ILE A 68 -4.87 3.46 -6.32
C ILE A 68 -5.60 3.67 -4.98
N ALA A 69 -6.31 2.67 -4.46
CA ALA A 69 -7.08 2.80 -3.23
C ALA A 69 -6.21 3.18 -2.03
N ALA A 70 -5.01 2.62 -1.95
CA ALA A 70 -4.08 2.89 -0.86
C ALA A 70 -3.63 4.36 -0.76
N PRO A 71 -3.06 5.00 -1.81
CA PRO A 71 -2.67 6.42 -1.72
C PRO A 71 -3.87 7.35 -1.47
N ILE A 72 -5.08 6.99 -1.93
CA ILE A 72 -6.29 7.75 -1.58
C ILE A 72 -6.59 7.64 -0.08
N ALA A 73 -6.59 6.42 0.48
CA ALA A 73 -6.85 6.20 1.90
C ALA A 73 -5.81 6.88 2.80
N GLU A 74 -4.55 6.91 2.37
CA GLU A 74 -3.49 7.64 3.05
C GLU A 74 -3.69 9.16 3.03
N GLY A 75 -4.16 9.71 1.90
CA GLY A 75 -4.53 11.12 1.81
C GLY A 75 -5.65 11.48 2.78
N VAL A 76 -6.67 10.63 2.90
CA VAL A 76 -7.76 10.80 3.89
C VAL A 76 -7.21 10.73 5.32
N TRP A 77 -6.35 9.74 5.60
CA TRP A 77 -5.72 9.60 6.93
C TRP A 77 -4.85 10.81 7.30
N MET A 78 -4.06 11.33 6.36
CA MET A 78 -3.31 12.57 6.55
C MET A 78 -4.24 13.72 6.92
N CYS A 79 -5.32 13.92 6.16
CA CYS A 79 -6.29 14.99 6.45
C CYS A 79 -6.91 14.85 7.85
N LEU A 80 -7.25 13.63 8.27
CA LEU A 80 -7.78 13.37 9.62
C LEU A 80 -6.74 13.68 10.70
N MET A 81 -5.49 13.25 10.52
CA MET A 81 -4.41 13.52 11.47
C MET A 81 -4.07 15.00 11.54
N LEU A 82 -4.11 15.74 10.42
CA LEU A 82 -3.86 17.18 10.39
C LEU A 82 -5.02 17.98 10.99
N TRP A 83 -6.25 17.53 10.80
CA TRP A 83 -7.42 18.11 11.45
C TRP A 83 -7.33 17.98 12.98
N TRP A 84 -6.91 16.81 13.48
CA TRP A 84 -6.77 16.56 14.91
C TRP A 84 -5.50 17.20 15.51
N HIS A 85 -4.37 17.10 14.79
CA HIS A 85 -3.06 17.56 15.24
C HIS A 85 -2.31 18.31 14.13
N PRO A 86 -2.59 19.62 13.95
CA PRO A 86 -1.99 20.42 12.87
C PRO A 86 -0.45 20.53 12.93
N THR A 87 0.14 20.34 14.12
CA THR A 87 1.60 20.35 14.32
C THR A 87 2.33 19.23 13.57
N LEU A 88 1.60 18.20 13.12
CA LEU A 88 2.16 17.10 12.31
C LEU A 88 2.47 17.52 10.86
N ALA A 89 2.01 18.70 10.40
CA ALA A 89 2.18 19.14 9.02
C ALA A 89 3.62 19.13 8.51
N VAL A 90 4.59 19.49 9.36
CA VAL A 90 6.01 19.47 9.00
C VAL A 90 6.52 18.04 8.75
N TRP A 91 5.98 17.06 9.47
CA TRP A 91 6.38 15.66 9.36
C TRP A 91 5.75 14.98 8.16
N TRP A 92 4.51 15.31 7.84
CA TRP A 92 3.82 14.81 6.64
C TRP A 92 4.53 15.14 5.33
N ARG A 93 5.29 16.25 5.28
CA ARG A 93 6.19 16.58 4.16
C ARG A 93 7.27 15.54 3.89
N TRP A 94 7.61 14.73 4.89
CA TRP A 94 8.61 13.67 4.78
C TRP A 94 7.98 12.28 4.78
N ILE A 95 6.97 12.05 5.62
CA ILE A 95 6.32 10.73 5.76
C ILE A 95 5.76 10.25 4.42
N LEU A 96 4.93 11.06 3.74
CA LEU A 96 4.29 10.62 2.50
C LEU A 96 5.28 10.42 1.36
N PRO A 97 6.18 11.36 1.03
CA PRO A 97 7.11 11.16 -0.08
C PRO A 97 8.06 9.98 0.12
N VAL A 98 8.54 9.76 1.36
CA VAL A 98 9.40 8.62 1.66
C VAL A 98 8.60 7.32 1.52
N HIS A 99 7.41 7.26 2.12
CA HIS A 99 6.54 6.09 2.05
C HIS A 99 6.14 5.74 0.61
N TRP A 100 5.67 6.74 -0.15
CA TRP A 100 5.31 6.57 -1.56
C TRP A 100 6.51 6.24 -2.43
N GLY A 101 7.65 6.87 -2.20
CA GLY A 101 8.88 6.60 -2.95
C GLY A 101 9.34 5.16 -2.77
N LEU A 102 9.32 4.67 -1.53
CA LEU A 102 9.66 3.27 -1.22
C LEU A 102 8.63 2.29 -1.81
N ASN A 103 7.34 2.61 -1.73
CA ASN A 103 6.29 1.74 -2.29
C ASN A 103 6.20 1.78 -3.81
N ALA A 104 6.53 2.89 -4.46
CA ALA A 104 6.53 3.01 -5.92
C ALA A 104 7.76 2.37 -6.57
N PHE A 105 8.81 2.10 -5.80
CA PHE A 105 10.02 1.46 -6.33
C PHE A 105 9.72 0.00 -6.71
N PRO A 106 10.05 -0.46 -7.94
CA PRO A 106 9.60 -1.77 -8.45
C PRO A 106 10.47 -2.93 -7.96
N ILE A 107 10.57 -3.10 -6.63
CA ILE A 107 11.36 -4.16 -6.00
C ILE A 107 10.47 -5.12 -5.22
N GLY A 108 10.70 -6.43 -5.39
CA GLY A 108 9.99 -7.46 -4.63
C GLY A 108 8.47 -7.43 -4.80
N ALA A 109 7.76 -7.19 -3.70
CA ALA A 109 6.29 -7.26 -3.62
C ALA A 109 5.63 -5.90 -3.36
N THR A 110 6.31 -4.79 -3.64
CA THR A 110 5.75 -3.44 -3.51
C THR A 110 4.65 -3.17 -4.55
N ASP A 111 3.86 -2.13 -4.29
CA ASP A 111 2.88 -1.59 -5.25
C ASP A 111 3.55 -1.22 -6.59
N GLY A 112 4.74 -0.63 -6.53
CA GLY A 112 5.57 -0.31 -7.68
C GLY A 112 5.87 -1.53 -8.55
N ALA A 113 6.15 -2.68 -7.94
CA ALA A 113 6.37 -3.92 -8.68
C ALA A 113 5.09 -4.40 -9.38
N GLN A 114 3.91 -4.19 -8.77
CA GLN A 114 2.61 -4.49 -9.40
C GLN A 114 2.30 -3.52 -10.55
N TRP A 115 2.52 -2.21 -10.34
CA TRP A 115 2.40 -1.21 -11.39
C TRP A 115 3.29 -1.51 -12.58
N TRP A 116 4.55 -1.90 -12.32
CA TRP A 116 5.50 -2.29 -13.36
C TRP A 116 5.04 -3.54 -14.13
N ARG A 117 4.45 -4.54 -13.46
CA ARG A 117 3.83 -5.71 -14.11
C ARG A 117 2.66 -5.31 -14.99
N LEU A 118 1.75 -4.48 -14.49
CA LEU A 118 0.61 -3.97 -15.25
C LEU A 118 1.07 -3.19 -16.49
N TRP A 119 2.12 -2.38 -16.35
CA TRP A 119 2.67 -1.60 -17.45
C TRP A 119 3.32 -2.48 -18.52
N ARG A 120 4.17 -3.44 -18.12
CA ARG A 120 4.82 -4.38 -19.06
C ARG A 120 3.86 -5.39 -19.70
N HIS A 121 2.69 -5.62 -19.12
CA HIS A 121 1.70 -6.58 -19.62
C HIS A 121 0.38 -5.91 -20.05
N SER A 122 0.39 -4.59 -20.27
CA SER A 122 -0.74 -3.88 -20.88
C SER A 122 -0.86 -4.25 -22.38
N PRO A 123 -2.07 -4.35 -22.93
CA PRO A 123 -2.41 -5.22 -24.06
C PRO A 123 -2.08 -4.66 -25.46
N HIS A 124 -0.92 -4.03 -25.63
CA HIS A 124 -0.37 -3.86 -26.99
C HIS A 124 0.36 -5.12 -27.49
N SER A 125 0.24 -6.24 -26.77
CA SER A 125 0.70 -7.56 -27.22
C SER A 125 -0.49 -8.50 -27.40
N PRO A 126 -0.86 -8.86 -28.64
CA PRO A 126 -1.80 -9.93 -28.90
C PRO A 126 -1.10 -11.26 -28.62
N HIS A 127 -1.76 -12.13 -27.85
CA HIS A 127 -1.32 -13.48 -27.48
C HIS A 127 -0.13 -13.57 -26.52
N GLY A 128 -0.41 -14.02 -25.29
CA GLY A 128 0.61 -14.46 -24.36
C GLY A 128 0.05 -14.76 -22.98
N SER A 129 -0.42 -15.99 -22.78
CA SER A 129 -0.58 -16.55 -21.43
C SER A 129 0.79 -16.60 -20.75
N VAL A 130 1.04 -15.68 -19.82
CA VAL A 130 2.25 -15.68 -18.98
C VAL A 130 1.90 -16.26 -17.60
N PRO A 131 2.67 -17.21 -17.06
CA PRO A 131 2.33 -17.85 -15.80
C PRO A 131 2.44 -16.86 -14.64
N VAL A 132 1.35 -16.74 -13.87
CA VAL A 132 1.38 -16.22 -12.51
C VAL A 132 2.26 -17.19 -11.71
N LEU A 133 3.40 -16.70 -11.20
CA LEU A 133 4.33 -17.49 -10.39
C LEU A 133 3.56 -18.12 -9.22
N ALA A 134 3.25 -19.39 -9.42
CA ALA A 134 2.88 -20.33 -8.39
C ALA A 134 4.04 -20.46 -7.39
N ARG A 135 3.68 -20.41 -6.10
CA ARG A 135 4.43 -20.92 -4.94
C ARG A 135 5.92 -20.57 -4.83
N SER A 136 6.26 -19.87 -3.76
CA SER A 136 7.47 -20.23 -2.99
C SER A 136 7.01 -20.80 -1.65
N ARG A 137 7.59 -21.97 -1.34
CA ARG A 137 7.32 -22.86 -0.21
C ARG A 137 7.46 -22.18 1.15
#